data_AF-A0A3L9I5V9-F1
#
_entry.id   AF-A0A3L9I5V9-F1
#
_cell.length_a   1.000
_cell.length_b   1.000
_cell.length_c   1.000
_cell.angle_alpha   90.00
_cell.angle_beta   90.00
_cell.angle_gamma   90.00
#
_symmetry.space_group_name_H-M   'P 1'
#
loop_
_entity.id
_entity.type
_entity.pdbx_description
1 polymer ?
#
loop_
_entity_poly.entity_id
_entity_poly.type
_entity_poly.pdbx_seq_one_letter_code
_entity_poly.pdbx_strand_id
1 'polypeptide(L)'
;MKQSTIALALLSLLFTPVTKARTPEMPVLENRAAQGDITAPGGARRLTGDQTAALRDSLSDKPAKNIILLIGDGMGDSEITAARNYAEGAGGFFKGIDALPLTGQYTHYALNKKTGKPDYVTDSAASATAWSTGVKTYNGALGVDIHEKDHPTILEMAKAAGLATGNVSTAELQDATPAALVA
;
A
#
# COMPACT_ATOMS: atom_id res chain seq x y z
N MET A 1 -14.72 69.17 19.84
CA MET A 1 -14.66 67.85 20.54
C MET A 1 -15.40 66.86 19.64
N LYS A 2 -14.71 65.97 18.90
CA LYS A 2 -14.41 64.55 19.22
C LYS A 2 -15.73 63.73 19.33
N GLN A 3 -16.03 62.65 18.60
CA GLN A 3 -15.26 61.49 18.09
C GLN A 3 -16.03 60.84 16.89
N SER A 4 -15.44 60.62 15.71
CA SER A 4 -14.66 59.45 15.23
C SER A 4 -15.47 58.14 15.02
N THR A 5 -15.99 57.98 13.81
CA THR A 5 -16.75 56.82 13.28
C THR A 5 -15.88 55.62 12.87
N ILE A 6 -14.65 55.51 13.38
CA ILE A 6 -13.62 54.56 12.90
C ILE A 6 -13.52 53.29 13.77
N ALA A 7 -14.44 53.05 14.70
CA ALA A 7 -14.28 51.99 15.69
C ALA A 7 -14.74 50.57 15.24
N LEU A 8 -15.55 50.42 14.19
CA LEU A 8 -16.18 49.12 13.89
C LEU A 8 -15.48 48.26 12.82
N ALA A 9 -14.55 48.82 12.05
CA ALA A 9 -13.82 48.10 11.00
C ALA A 9 -12.50 47.45 11.47
N LEU A 10 -12.03 47.77 12.69
CA LEU A 10 -10.74 47.32 13.21
C LEU A 10 -10.82 46.07 14.10
N LEU A 11 -12.02 45.63 14.51
CA LEU A 11 -12.16 44.45 15.39
C LEU A 11 -12.18 43.12 14.63
N SER A 12 -12.51 43.11 13.34
CA SER A 12 -12.48 41.92 12.48
C SER A 12 -11.07 41.56 11.98
N LEU A 13 -10.07 42.41 12.22
CA LEU A 13 -8.66 42.17 11.84
C LEU A 13 -7.87 41.36 12.87
N LEU A 14 -8.45 41.07 14.05
CA LEU A 14 -7.78 40.31 15.12
C LEU A 14 -8.17 38.82 15.18
N PHE A 15 -9.12 38.40 14.36
CA PHE A 15 -9.53 36.99 14.25
C PHE A 15 -9.61 36.61 12.78
N THR A 16 -8.47 36.43 12.12
CA THR A 16 -8.43 35.56 10.95
C THR A 16 -8.74 34.15 11.45
N PRO A 17 -9.89 33.53 11.11
CA PRO A 17 -10.02 32.10 11.34
C PRO A 17 -8.87 31.46 10.56
N VAL A 18 -8.01 30.72 11.24
CA VAL A 18 -7.11 29.79 10.57
C VAL A 18 -8.02 28.75 9.95
N THR A 19 -8.50 29.00 8.74
CA THR A 19 -9.12 27.99 7.90
C THR A 19 -7.99 27.06 7.50
N LYS A 20 -7.69 26.11 8.37
CA LYS A 20 -6.90 24.94 8.00
C LYS A 20 -7.74 24.25 6.94
N ALA A 21 -7.37 24.41 5.67
CA ALA A 21 -7.99 23.67 4.58
C ALA A 21 -7.89 22.19 4.97
N ARG A 22 -9.03 21.59 5.33
CA ARG A 22 -9.07 20.19 5.75
C ARG A 22 -8.84 19.41 4.47
N THR A 23 -7.66 18.82 4.33
CA THR A 23 -7.38 17.90 3.23
C THR A 23 -8.46 16.83 3.27
N PRO A 24 -9.11 16.48 2.14
CA PRO A 24 -10.06 15.39 2.11
C PRO A 24 -9.38 14.13 2.66
N GLU A 25 -9.92 13.59 3.76
CA GLU A 25 -9.45 12.33 4.33
C GLU A 25 -9.91 11.19 3.42
N MET A 26 -8.98 10.38 2.94
CA MET A 26 -9.32 9.17 2.20
C MET A 26 -9.78 8.11 3.21
N PRO A 27 -10.95 7.49 3.03
CA PRO A 27 -11.46 6.51 3.97
C PRO A 27 -10.60 5.24 3.96
N VAL A 28 -10.28 4.74 5.16
CA VAL A 28 -9.78 3.37 5.38
C VAL A 28 -10.96 2.49 5.77
N LEU A 29 -10.97 1.21 5.37
CA LEU A 29 -12.06 0.33 5.76
C LEU A 29 -11.96 0.03 7.27
N GLU A 30 -12.81 0.70 8.05
CA GLU A 30 -12.80 0.56 9.51
C GLU A 30 -13.22 -0.84 9.97
N ASN A 31 -14.17 -1.45 9.25
CA ASN A 31 -14.68 -2.78 9.56
C ASN A 31 -15.31 -3.45 8.32
N ARG A 32 -14.86 -4.67 8.01
CA ARG A 32 -15.52 -5.59 7.04
C ARG A 32 -15.82 -6.96 7.65
N ALA A 33 -15.95 -7.05 8.97
CA ALA A 33 -16.45 -8.26 9.64
C ALA A 33 -17.95 -8.47 9.36
N ALA A 34 -18.45 -9.65 9.68
CA ALA A 34 -19.87 -9.98 9.66
C ALA A 34 -20.66 -9.01 10.56
N GLN A 35 -21.82 -8.54 10.08
CA GLN A 35 -22.61 -7.52 10.78
C GLN A 35 -23.52 -8.07 11.89
N GLY A 36 -23.69 -9.38 12.01
CA GLY A 36 -24.55 -9.96 13.05
C GLY A 36 -24.53 -11.48 13.06
N ASP A 37 -25.67 -12.07 13.44
CA ASP A 37 -25.87 -13.52 13.44
C ASP A 37 -25.76 -14.08 12.02
N ILE A 38 -24.66 -14.80 11.74
CA ILE A 38 -24.36 -15.34 10.43
C ILE A 38 -25.39 -16.35 9.91
N THR A 39 -26.25 -16.88 10.78
CA THR A 39 -27.34 -17.79 10.40
C THR A 39 -28.62 -17.05 9.97
N ALA A 40 -28.73 -15.77 10.31
CA ALA A 40 -29.89 -14.94 9.99
C ALA A 40 -29.74 -14.21 8.63
N PRO A 41 -30.85 -13.87 7.95
CA PRO A 41 -30.81 -13.10 6.71
C PRO A 41 -30.03 -11.78 6.87
N GLY A 42 -28.92 -11.67 6.13
CA GLY A 42 -28.06 -10.49 6.14
C GLY A 42 -27.01 -10.44 7.26
N GLY A 43 -26.98 -11.37 8.21
CA GLY A 43 -26.01 -11.29 9.32
C GLY A 43 -24.56 -11.58 8.91
N ALA A 44 -24.34 -12.34 7.84
CA ALA A 44 -23.02 -12.57 7.25
C ALA A 44 -22.56 -11.46 6.27
N ARG A 45 -23.32 -10.36 6.11
CA ARG A 45 -22.89 -9.23 5.28
C ARG A 45 -21.59 -8.64 5.82
N ARG A 46 -20.71 -8.21 4.91
CA ARG A 46 -19.53 -7.38 5.23
C ARG A 46 -19.74 -5.90 4.94
N LEU A 47 -20.82 -5.57 4.22
CA LEU A 47 -21.17 -4.22 3.78
C LEU A 47 -22.38 -3.69 4.53
N THR A 48 -22.27 -2.49 5.06
CA THR A 48 -23.36 -1.76 5.72
C THR A 48 -24.21 -0.94 4.74
N GLY A 49 -23.62 -0.47 3.64
CA GLY A 49 -24.31 0.30 2.60
C GLY A 49 -23.54 0.37 1.28
N ASP A 50 -24.03 1.20 0.36
CA ASP A 50 -23.39 1.45 -0.93
C ASP A 50 -21.97 2.01 -0.76
N GLN A 51 -21.05 1.60 -1.64
CA GLN A 51 -19.63 1.97 -1.56
C GLN A 51 -19.20 3.00 -2.60
N THR A 52 -20.11 3.46 -3.48
CA THR A 52 -19.75 4.33 -4.62
C THR A 52 -19.13 5.64 -4.17
N ALA A 53 -19.72 6.29 -3.16
CA ALA A 53 -19.17 7.54 -2.60
C ALA A 53 -17.84 7.30 -1.88
N ALA A 54 -17.79 6.32 -0.97
CA ALA A 54 -16.60 6.00 -0.20
C ALA A 54 -15.40 5.59 -1.09
N LEU A 55 -15.66 4.86 -2.18
CA LEU A 55 -14.64 4.48 -3.14
C LEU A 55 -14.17 5.69 -3.95
N ARG A 56 -15.07 6.59 -4.35
CA ARG A 56 -14.71 7.84 -5.03
C ARG A 56 -13.80 8.70 -4.16
N ASP A 57 -14.08 8.79 -2.87
CA ASP A 57 -13.28 9.57 -1.92
C ASP A 57 -11.90 8.95 -1.66
N SER A 58 -11.72 7.66 -1.97
CA SER A 58 -10.42 6.97 -1.92
C SER A 58 -9.54 7.22 -3.14
N LEU A 59 -10.06 7.83 -4.21
CA LEU A 59 -9.31 8.08 -5.44
C LEU A 59 -8.61 9.44 -5.36
N SER A 60 -7.27 9.41 -5.39
CA SER A 60 -6.43 10.60 -5.38
C SER A 60 -5.23 10.40 -6.30
N ASP A 61 -5.00 11.36 -7.20
CA ASP A 61 -3.81 11.46 -8.06
C ASP A 61 -2.71 12.36 -7.45
N LYS A 62 -2.93 12.86 -6.23
CA LYS A 62 -1.95 13.69 -5.52
C LYS A 62 -0.64 12.92 -5.31
N PRO A 63 0.52 13.59 -5.44
CA PRO A 63 1.80 12.96 -5.18
C PRO A 63 1.89 12.40 -3.75
N ALA A 64 2.39 11.18 -3.63
CA ALA A 64 2.71 10.59 -2.34
C ALA A 64 3.98 11.24 -1.77
N LYS A 65 3.92 11.72 -0.52
CA LYS A 65 5.10 12.19 0.21
C LYS A 65 6.00 11.03 0.64
N ASN A 66 5.40 9.91 1.04
CA ASN A 66 6.09 8.71 1.50
C ASN A 66 5.35 7.48 0.97
N ILE A 67 6.08 6.38 0.81
CA ILE A 67 5.54 5.08 0.46
C ILE A 67 5.97 4.08 1.55
N ILE A 68 5.03 3.26 2.01
CA ILE A 68 5.29 2.13 2.90
C ILE A 68 4.80 0.88 2.18
N LEU A 69 5.73 -0.01 1.85
CA LEU A 69 5.44 -1.29 1.20
C LEU A 69 5.56 -2.41 2.23
N LEU A 70 4.49 -3.20 2.37
CA LEU A 70 4.42 -4.35 3.27
C LEU A 70 4.36 -5.61 2.39
N ILE A 71 5.36 -6.48 2.51
CA ILE A 71 5.41 -7.75 1.78
C ILE A 71 5.17 -8.89 2.76
N GLY A 72 4.09 -9.63 2.55
CA GLY A 72 3.92 -10.96 3.13
C GLY A 72 4.53 -11.98 2.18
N ASP A 73 5.75 -12.44 2.45
CA ASP A 73 6.42 -13.43 1.59
C ASP A 73 5.60 -14.74 1.58
N GLY A 74 5.23 -15.21 0.38
CA GLY A 74 4.31 -16.34 0.20
C GLY A 74 2.85 -16.10 0.62
N MET A 75 2.43 -14.86 0.91
CA MET A 75 1.10 -14.55 1.44
C MET A 75 0.04 -14.38 0.33
N GLY A 76 -0.41 -15.48 -0.27
CA GLY A 76 -1.54 -15.49 -1.20
C GLY A 76 -2.90 -15.39 -0.50
N ASP A 77 -3.98 -15.33 -1.29
CA ASP A 77 -5.35 -15.26 -0.76
C ASP A 77 -5.71 -16.47 0.14
N SER A 78 -5.12 -17.64 -0.16
CA SER A 78 -5.25 -18.85 0.64
C SER A 78 -4.68 -18.65 2.04
N GLU A 79 -3.46 -18.13 2.13
CA GLU A 79 -2.75 -17.86 3.39
C GLU A 79 -3.49 -16.80 4.21
N ILE A 80 -3.95 -15.72 3.57
CA ILE A 80 -4.75 -14.67 4.22
C ILE A 80 -6.04 -15.27 4.80
N THR A 81 -6.73 -16.12 4.03
CA THR A 81 -7.98 -16.74 4.47
C THR A 81 -7.76 -17.72 5.61
N ALA A 82 -6.73 -18.55 5.54
CA ALA A 82 -6.38 -19.49 6.60
C ALA A 82 -6.05 -18.74 7.92
N ALA A 83 -5.23 -17.70 7.84
CA ALA A 83 -4.89 -16.87 8.99
C ALA A 83 -6.12 -16.19 9.59
N ARG A 84 -6.98 -15.61 8.76
CA ARG A 84 -8.22 -14.94 9.20
C ARG A 84 -9.16 -15.93 9.88
N ASN A 85 -9.38 -17.09 9.25
CA ASN A 85 -10.25 -18.13 9.79
C ASN A 85 -9.80 -18.60 11.17
N TYR A 86 -8.49 -18.75 11.37
CA TYR A 86 -7.93 -19.20 12.63
C TYR A 86 -7.98 -18.11 13.71
N ALA A 87 -7.52 -16.89 13.40
CA ALA A 87 -7.33 -15.84 14.40
C ALA A 87 -8.60 -15.02 14.68
N GLU A 88 -9.37 -14.71 13.63
CA GLU A 88 -10.52 -13.78 13.69
C GLU A 88 -11.86 -14.50 13.40
N GLY A 89 -11.81 -15.77 12.99
CA GLY A 89 -12.96 -16.51 12.49
C GLY A 89 -13.30 -16.20 11.03
N ALA A 90 -14.09 -17.06 10.39
CA ALA A 90 -14.43 -16.91 8.96
C ALA A 90 -15.20 -15.62 8.64
N GLY A 91 -16.03 -15.15 9.58
CA GLY A 91 -16.72 -13.86 9.51
C GLY A 91 -15.90 -12.68 10.04
N GLY A 92 -14.67 -12.91 10.50
CA GLY A 92 -13.78 -11.91 11.07
C GLY A 92 -13.15 -10.98 10.04
N PHE A 93 -12.26 -10.12 10.52
CA PHE A 93 -11.63 -9.05 9.73
C PHE A 93 -10.29 -8.63 10.33
N PHE A 94 -9.23 -8.65 9.53
CA PHE A 94 -7.95 -8.07 9.92
C PHE A 94 -7.97 -6.54 9.76
N LYS A 95 -7.81 -5.82 10.87
CA LYS A 95 -7.83 -4.34 10.91
C LYS A 95 -6.71 -3.65 10.12
N GLY A 96 -5.76 -4.42 9.58
CA GLY A 96 -4.71 -3.95 8.67
C GLY A 96 -4.88 -4.53 7.27
N ILE A 97 -4.58 -5.83 7.10
CA ILE A 97 -4.56 -6.52 5.79
C ILE A 97 -5.87 -6.35 5.00
N ASP A 98 -7.02 -6.47 5.68
CA ASP A 98 -8.33 -6.38 5.02
C ASP A 98 -8.83 -4.92 4.89
N ALA A 99 -8.10 -3.95 5.45
CA ALA A 99 -8.56 -2.58 5.62
C ALA A 99 -8.26 -1.66 4.42
N LEU A 100 -7.46 -2.12 3.46
CA LEU A 100 -7.10 -1.34 2.27
C LEU A 100 -8.31 -1.21 1.32
N PRO A 101 -8.73 0.01 0.92
CA PRO A 101 -9.98 0.23 0.20
C PRO A 101 -9.92 -0.09 -1.30
N LEU A 102 -8.71 -0.12 -1.88
CA LEU A 102 -8.48 -0.38 -3.30
C LEU A 102 -7.76 -1.72 -3.44
N THR A 103 -8.38 -2.65 -4.16
CA THR A 103 -7.88 -4.03 -4.32
C THR A 103 -7.79 -4.41 -5.79
N GLY A 104 -6.84 -5.26 -6.12
CA GLY A 104 -6.71 -5.88 -7.44
C GLY A 104 -5.90 -7.16 -7.37
N GLN A 105 -5.72 -7.81 -8.51
CA GLN A 105 -4.85 -8.98 -8.68
C GLN A 105 -3.73 -8.63 -9.65
N TYR A 106 -2.54 -9.16 -9.40
CA TYR A 106 -1.35 -8.94 -10.22
C TYR A 106 -0.70 -10.27 -10.61
N THR A 107 0.12 -10.27 -11.66
CA THR A 107 0.85 -11.47 -12.09
C THR A 107 2.35 -11.34 -11.76
N HIS A 108 2.94 -12.46 -11.33
CA HIS A 108 4.30 -12.48 -10.76
C HIS A 108 5.20 -13.55 -11.40
N TYR A 109 4.95 -13.94 -12.65
CA TYR A 109 5.83 -14.88 -13.36
C TYR A 109 7.26 -14.34 -13.50
N ALA A 110 8.26 -15.23 -13.51
CA ALA A 110 9.67 -14.94 -13.77
C ALA A 110 10.03 -15.24 -15.24
N LEU A 111 11.31 -15.20 -15.60
CA LEU A 111 11.80 -15.55 -16.92
C LEU A 111 12.81 -16.69 -16.86
N ASN A 112 12.80 -17.54 -17.88
CA ASN A 112 13.87 -18.49 -18.09
C ASN A 112 15.12 -17.75 -18.63
N LYS A 113 16.24 -17.80 -17.90
CA LYS A 113 17.49 -17.08 -18.25
C LYS A 113 17.99 -17.33 -19.68
N LYS A 114 17.89 -18.57 -20.18
CA LYS A 114 18.42 -18.94 -21.50
C LYS A 114 17.52 -18.53 -22.65
N THR A 115 16.21 -18.55 -22.45
CA THR A 115 15.23 -18.42 -23.53
C THR A 115 14.45 -17.11 -23.48
N GLY A 116 14.50 -16.36 -22.37
CA GLY A 116 13.69 -15.17 -22.13
C GLY A 116 12.18 -15.45 -22.06
N LYS A 117 11.76 -16.72 -22.06
CA LYS A 117 10.35 -17.11 -21.98
C LYS A 117 9.84 -17.05 -20.54
N PRO A 118 8.53 -16.88 -20.32
CA PRO A 118 7.95 -16.94 -18.98
C PRO A 118 8.29 -18.25 -18.27
N ASP A 119 8.78 -18.11 -17.04
CA ASP A 119 8.76 -19.15 -16.02
C ASP A 119 7.58 -18.85 -15.10
N TYR A 120 6.57 -19.70 -15.11
CA TYR A 120 5.27 -19.39 -14.50
C TYR A 120 5.32 -19.35 -12.97
N VAL A 121 6.36 -19.91 -12.35
CA VAL A 121 6.56 -19.91 -10.90
C VAL A 121 7.86 -19.19 -10.56
N THR A 122 7.73 -18.01 -9.96
CA THR A 122 8.86 -17.20 -9.51
C THR A 122 9.41 -17.70 -8.18
N ASP A 123 10.66 -17.35 -7.89
CA ASP A 123 11.19 -17.28 -6.52
C ASP A 123 11.10 -15.86 -5.95
N SER A 124 11.55 -15.69 -4.70
CA SER A 124 11.57 -14.37 -4.02
C SER A 124 12.53 -13.38 -4.67
N ALA A 125 13.63 -13.84 -5.29
CA ALA A 125 14.61 -12.96 -5.92
C ALA A 125 14.09 -12.30 -7.20
N ALA A 126 13.55 -13.09 -8.13
CA ALA A 126 13.03 -12.56 -9.39
C ALA A 126 11.80 -11.69 -9.19
N SER A 127 10.94 -12.05 -8.24
CA SER A 127 9.78 -11.24 -7.88
C SER A 127 10.19 -9.91 -7.25
N ALA A 128 11.15 -9.92 -6.32
CA ALA A 128 11.67 -8.72 -5.67
C ALA A 128 12.31 -7.75 -6.64
N THR A 129 13.15 -8.27 -7.54
CA THR A 129 13.73 -7.49 -8.63
C THR A 129 12.64 -6.84 -9.50
N ALA A 130 11.55 -7.56 -9.78
CA ALA A 130 10.49 -7.05 -10.65
C ALA A 130 9.80 -5.81 -10.07
N TRP A 131 9.43 -5.77 -8.78
CA TRP A 131 8.80 -4.59 -8.20
C TRP A 131 9.80 -3.50 -7.81
N SER A 132 11.06 -3.85 -7.52
CA SER A 132 12.07 -2.88 -7.08
C SER A 132 12.70 -2.13 -8.26
N THR A 133 12.88 -2.78 -9.41
CA THR A 133 13.57 -2.19 -10.58
C THR A 133 12.65 -1.95 -11.79
N GLY A 134 11.52 -2.64 -11.86
CA GLY A 134 10.59 -2.57 -13.00
C GLY A 134 10.97 -3.45 -14.20
N VAL A 135 12.00 -4.30 -14.10
CA VAL A 135 12.37 -5.28 -15.15
C VAL A 135 12.17 -6.72 -14.69
N LYS A 136 11.64 -7.57 -15.58
CA LYS A 136 11.52 -9.02 -15.33
C LYS A 136 12.88 -9.70 -15.46
N THR A 137 13.13 -10.70 -14.62
CA THR A 137 14.39 -11.45 -14.58
C THR A 137 14.17 -12.93 -14.31
N TYR A 138 15.26 -13.69 -14.15
CA TYR A 138 15.24 -15.13 -13.87
C TYR A 138 15.30 -15.45 -12.38
N ASN A 139 14.79 -16.63 -12.00
CA ASN A 139 14.80 -17.09 -10.62
C ASN A 139 16.23 -17.11 -10.04
N GLY A 140 16.40 -16.55 -8.84
CA GLY A 140 17.67 -16.37 -8.16
C GLY A 140 18.43 -15.07 -8.49
N ALA A 141 17.90 -14.21 -9.37
CA ALA A 141 18.53 -12.93 -9.71
C ALA A 141 18.10 -11.79 -8.77
N LEU A 142 19.06 -10.98 -8.33
CA LEU A 142 18.86 -9.75 -7.57
C LEU A 142 19.40 -8.57 -8.38
N GLY A 143 18.60 -7.52 -8.57
CA GLY A 143 19.05 -6.26 -9.18
C GLY A 143 19.42 -6.29 -10.67
N VAL A 144 19.39 -7.46 -11.31
CA VAL A 144 19.83 -7.65 -12.70
C VAL A 144 18.74 -8.23 -13.60
N ASP A 145 18.81 -7.94 -14.90
CA ASP A 145 17.98 -8.58 -15.92
C ASP A 145 18.54 -9.95 -16.37
N ILE A 146 17.89 -10.57 -17.36
CA ILE A 146 18.34 -11.88 -17.91
C ILE A 146 19.70 -11.84 -18.60
N HIS A 147 20.23 -10.65 -18.88
CA HIS A 147 21.54 -10.41 -19.47
C HIS A 147 22.59 -10.04 -18.41
N GLU A 148 22.26 -10.20 -17.12
CA GLU A 148 23.13 -9.85 -15.98
C GLU A 148 23.51 -8.37 -15.97
N LYS A 149 22.66 -7.51 -16.54
CA LYS A 149 22.85 -6.06 -16.50
C LYS A 149 22.12 -5.50 -15.28
N ASP A 150 22.82 -4.69 -14.50
CA ASP A 150 22.29 -3.98 -13.33
C ASP A 150 21.21 -2.94 -13.73
N HIS A 151 20.16 -2.86 -12.91
CA HIS A 151 19.12 -1.82 -12.98
C HIS A 151 18.91 -1.19 -11.60
N PRO A 152 18.79 0.15 -11.53
CA PRO A 152 18.65 0.84 -10.25
C PRO A 152 17.35 0.45 -9.55
N THR A 153 17.41 0.29 -8.23
CA THR A 153 16.23 -0.04 -7.42
C THR A 153 15.47 1.21 -7.00
N ILE A 154 14.20 1.05 -6.64
CA ILE A 154 13.36 2.13 -6.12
C ILE A 154 13.94 2.75 -4.84
N LEU A 155 14.68 1.98 -4.03
CA LEU A 155 15.34 2.48 -2.82
C LEU A 155 16.53 3.37 -3.19
N GLU A 156 17.33 2.96 -4.17
CA GLU A 156 18.45 3.76 -4.67
C GLU A 156 17.96 5.05 -5.34
N MET A 157 16.90 4.97 -6.14
CA MET A 157 16.25 6.13 -6.76
C MET A 157 15.72 7.10 -5.69
N ALA A 158 15.09 6.59 -4.63
CA ALA A 158 14.62 7.41 -3.52
C ALA A 158 15.77 8.12 -2.80
N LYS A 159 16.88 7.41 -2.53
CA LYS A 159 18.07 7.97 -1.91
C LYS A 159 18.71 9.06 -2.79
N ALA A 160 18.81 8.82 -4.10
CA ALA A 160 19.34 9.81 -5.06
C ALA A 160 18.47 11.08 -5.13
N ALA A 161 17.15 10.94 -4.92
CA ALA A 161 16.22 12.06 -4.81
C ALA A 161 16.25 12.78 -3.44
N GLY A 162 17.16 12.39 -2.52
CA GLY A 162 17.29 12.99 -1.20
C GLY A 162 16.24 12.53 -0.18
N LEU A 163 15.53 11.43 -0.46
CA LEU A 163 14.54 10.85 0.45
C LEU A 163 15.21 9.91 1.46
N ALA A 164 14.62 9.82 2.65
CA ALA A 164 15.00 8.79 3.61
C ALA A 164 14.56 7.40 3.13
N THR A 165 15.39 6.39 3.38
CA THR A 165 15.14 5.00 2.97
C THR A 165 15.19 4.07 4.17
N GLY A 166 14.24 3.13 4.26
CA GLY A 166 14.21 2.07 5.26
C GLY A 166 13.94 0.71 4.61
N ASN A 167 14.63 -0.32 5.10
CA ASN A 167 14.49 -1.71 4.67
C ASN A 167 14.43 -2.60 5.92
N VAL A 168 13.31 -3.28 6.15
CA VAL A 168 13.03 -4.02 7.38
C VAL A 168 12.51 -5.40 7.01
N SER A 169 13.09 -6.43 7.62
CA SER A 169 12.70 -7.83 7.42
C SER A 169 12.80 -8.59 8.74
N THR A 170 11.98 -9.63 8.87
CA THR A 170 12.14 -10.65 9.93
C THR A 170 13.10 -11.76 9.52
N ALA A 171 13.39 -11.90 8.22
CA ALA A 171 14.40 -12.80 7.70
C ALA A 171 15.81 -12.23 7.92
N GLU A 172 16.82 -13.02 7.57
CA GLU A 172 18.18 -12.50 7.44
C GLU A 172 18.24 -11.43 6.33
N LEU A 173 19.03 -10.38 6.53
CA LEU A 173 19.08 -9.25 5.58
C LEU A 173 19.65 -9.63 4.21
N GLN A 174 20.33 -10.78 4.14
CA GLN A 174 20.90 -11.36 2.93
C GLN A 174 19.88 -12.15 2.11
N ASP A 175 18.71 -12.46 2.68
CA ASP A 175 17.65 -13.15 1.96
C ASP A 175 17.10 -12.26 0.84
N ALA A 176 16.50 -12.88 -0.17
CA ALA A 176 16.21 -12.26 -1.45
C ALA A 176 15.38 -10.97 -1.35
N THR A 177 14.31 -11.00 -0.56
CA THR A 177 13.33 -9.91 -0.46
C THR A 177 13.95 -8.60 0.06
N PRO A 178 14.69 -8.56 1.19
CA PRO A 178 15.42 -7.36 1.58
C PRO A 178 16.64 -7.08 0.71
N ALA A 179 17.36 -8.10 0.22
CA ALA A 179 18.59 -7.91 -0.56
C ALA A 179 18.34 -7.22 -1.91
N ALA A 180 17.22 -7.53 -2.60
CA ALA A 180 16.87 -6.99 -3.93
C ALA A 180 16.66 -5.47 -4.00
N LEU A 181 16.72 -4.76 -2.87
CA LEU A 181 16.66 -3.30 -2.80
C LEU A 181 18.05 -2.65 -2.76
N VAL A 182 19.12 -3.43 -2.51
CA VAL A 182 20.45 -2.91 -2.17
C VAL A 182 21.63 -3.69 -2.77
N ALA A 183 21.37 -4.79 -3.49
CA ALA A 183 22.37 -5.70 -4.02
C ALA A 183 22.06 -6.11 -5.46
#